data_AF-A0A3C1ZJJ7-F1
#
_entry.id   AF-A0A3C1ZJJ7-F1
#
_cell.length_a   1.000
_cell.length_b   1.000
_cell.length_c   1.000
_cell.angle_alpha   90.00
_cell.angle_beta   90.00
_cell.angle_gamma   90.00
#
_symmetry.space_group_name_H-M   'P 1'
#
loop_
_entity.id
_entity.type
_entity.pdbx_description
1 polymer ?
#
loop_
_entity_poly.entity_id
_entity_poly.type
_entity_poly.pdbx_seq_one_letter_code
_entity_poly.pdbx_strand_id
1 'polypeptide(L)' 'MSLMNKREKIKALEYLEGKGVFKITKASVLLCKAFNVSKFTLYNYLEEAKSLREPQDPETVK' A
#
# COMPACT_ATOMS: atom_id res chain seq x y z
N MET A 1 -7.62 18.35 -14.71
CA MET A 1 -6.36 17.62 -14.42
C MET A 1 -6.60 16.80 -13.18
N SER A 2 -6.66 15.47 -13.29
CA SER A 2 -6.92 14.62 -12.12
C SER A 2 -5.62 14.43 -11.35
N LEU A 3 -5.39 15.28 -10.35
CA LEU A 3 -4.42 15.01 -9.29
C LEU A 3 -4.90 13.74 -8.59
N MET A 4 -4.14 12.65 -8.70
CA MET A 4 -4.40 11.44 -7.93
C MET A 4 -4.57 11.83 -6.46
N ASN A 5 -5.79 11.70 -5.96
CA ASN A 5 -6.10 12.05 -4.58
C ASN A 5 -5.55 10.96 -3.65
N LYS A 6 -5.35 11.30 -2.37
CA LYS A 6 -4.90 10.34 -1.35
C LYS A 6 -5.69 9.03 -1.40
N ARG A 7 -7.02 9.12 -1.59
CA ARG A 7 -7.91 7.95 -1.71
C ARG A 7 -7.58 7.04 -2.90
N GLU A 8 -7.21 7.61 -4.05
CA GLU A 8 -6.84 6.83 -5.24
C GLU A 8 -5.52 6.11 -5.03
N LYS A 9 -4.55 6.76 -4.35
CA LYS A 9 -3.28 6.13 -3.97
C LYS A 9 -3.52 4.95 -3.02
N ILE A 10 -4.35 5.13 -1.99
CA ILE A 10 -4.71 4.08 -1.03
C ILE A 10 -5.38 2.90 -1.74
N LYS A 11 -6.36 3.17 -2.60
CA LYS A 11 -7.09 2.14 -3.36
C LYS A 11 -6.18 1.37 -4.33
N ALA A 12 -5.24 2.07 -4.97
CA ALA A 12 -4.24 1.42 -5.82
C ALA A 12 -3.30 0.54 -5.00
N LEU A 13 -2.86 1.00 -3.82
CA LEU A 13 -1.99 0.25 -2.92
C LEU A 13 -2.68 -1.01 -2.40
N GLU A 14 -3.95 -0.90 -1.99
CA GLU A 14 -4.81 -2.01 -1.57
C GLU A 14 -4.95 -3.08 -2.68
N TYR A 15 -5.17 -2.64 -3.91
CA TYR A 15 -5.30 -3.53 -5.06
C TYR A 15 -3.99 -4.29 -5.36
N LEU A 16 -2.86 -3.61 -5.24
CA LEU A 16 -1.53 -4.21 -5.42
C LEU A 16 -1.18 -5.17 -4.28
N GLU A 17 -1.59 -4.85 -3.06
CA GLU A 17 -1.41 -5.72 -1.89
C GLU A 17 -2.22 -7.01 -2.01
N GLY A 18 -3.49 -6.91 -2.42
CA GLY A 18 -4.33 -8.08 -2.69
C GLY A 18 -3.80 -8.98 -3.82
N LYS A 19 -2.99 -8.43 -4.74
CA LYS A 19 -2.30 -9.21 -5.78
C LYS A 19 -1.00 -9.87 -5.32
N GLY A 20 -0.57 -9.64 -4.08
CA GLY A 20 0.69 -10.17 -3.55
C GLY A 20 1.94 -9.45 -4.06
N VAL A 21 1.81 -8.22 -4.59
CA VAL A 21 2.96 -7.43 -5.11
C VAL A 21 4.01 -7.20 -4.02
N PHE A 22 3.59 -7.06 -2.75
CA PHE A 22 4.49 -6.88 -1.60
C PHE A 22 5.33 -8.12 -1.27
N LYS A 23 4.99 -9.31 -1.80
CA LYS A 23 5.81 -10.52 -1.67
C LYS A 23 7.03 -10.50 -2.60
N ILE A 24 7.06 -9.59 -3.57
CA ILE A 24 8.17 -9.43 -4.51
C ILE A 24 9.26 -8.58 -3.86
N THR A 25 10.50 -9.05 -3.93
CA THR A 25 11.67 -8.32 -3.44
C THR A 25 11.75 -6.92 -4.07
N LYS A 26 11.96 -5.88 -3.24
CA LYS A 26 12.00 -4.45 -3.64
C LYS A 26 10.66 -3.83 -4.10
N ALA A 27 9.54 -4.54 -4.04
CA ALA A 27 8.23 -3.96 -4.40
C ALA A 27 7.89 -2.72 -3.56
N SER A 28 8.14 -2.76 -2.26
CA SER A 28 7.94 -1.62 -1.35
C SER A 28 8.76 -0.39 -1.76
N VAL A 29 9.98 -0.57 -2.29
CA VAL A 29 10.83 0.53 -2.79
C VAL A 29 10.27 1.09 -4.09
N LEU A 30 9.80 0.23 -4.99
CA LEU A 30 9.15 0.62 -6.25
C LEU A 30 7.88 1.44 -5.99
N LEU A 31 7.06 1.03 -5.03
CA LEU A 31 5.83 1.73 -4.67
C LEU A 31 6.14 3.10 -4.04
N CYS A 32 7.11 3.20 -3.13
CA CYS A 32 7.56 4.49 -2.62
C CYS A 32 7.97 5.45 -3.75
N LYS A 33 8.71 4.96 -4.76
CA LYS A 33 9.11 5.75 -5.92
C LYS A 33 7.92 6.13 -6.81
N ALA A 34 7.03 5.18 -7.09
CA ALA A 34 5.87 5.37 -7.96
C ALA A 34 4.85 6.36 -7.38
N PHE A 35 4.57 6.26 -6.08
CA PHE A 35 3.64 7.16 -5.38
C PHE A 35 4.30 8.45 -4.88
N ASN A 36 5.63 8.54 -5.00
CA ASN A 36 6.47 9.60 -4.48
C ASN A 36 6.24 9.84 -2.98
N VAL A 37 6.23 8.75 -2.21
CA VAL A 37 5.99 8.74 -0.77
C VAL A 37 7.12 8.05 -0.01
N SER A 38 7.31 8.44 1.24
CA SER A 38 8.23 7.75 2.15
C SER A 38 7.67 6.39 2.56
N LYS A 39 8.55 5.47 3.01
CA LYS A 39 8.14 4.18 3.59
C LYS A 39 7.06 4.36 4.66
N PHE A 40 7.26 5.33 5.55
CA PHE A 40 6.30 5.61 6.62
C PHE A 40 4.89 5.90 6.05
N THR A 41 4.79 6.81 5.10
CA THR A 41 3.53 7.15 4.42
C THR A 41 2.95 5.97 3.63
N LEU A 42 3.80 5.16 3.00
CA LEU A 42 3.38 3.96 2.28
C LEU A 42 2.70 2.96 3.21
N TYR A 43 3.32 2.65 4.36
CA TYR A 43 2.73 1.76 5.36
C TYR A 43 1.47 2.38 5.98
N ASN A 44 1.46 3.69 6.23
CA ASN A 44 0.26 4.38 6.72
C ASN A 44 -0.91 4.24 5.73
N TYR A 45 -0.66 4.38 4.43
CA TYR A 45 -1.67 4.16 3.39
C TYR A 45 -2.09 2.69 3.29
N LEU A 46 -1.19 1.75 3.58
CA LEU A 46 -1.50 0.33 3.62
C LEU A 46 -2.37 0.00 4.83
N GLU A 47 -2.09 0.59 5.99
CA GLU A 47 -2.92 0.49 7.19
C GLU A 47 -4.29 1.11 6.97
N GLU A 48 -4.37 2.32 6.38
CA GLU A 48 -5.64 2.92 5.99
C GLU A 48 -6.42 2.03 5.01
N ALA A 49 -5.76 1.43 4.02
CA ALA A 49 -6.36 0.46 3.10
C ALA A 49 -6.86 -0.80 3.82
N LYS A 50 -6.11 -1.30 4.80
CA LYS A 50 -6.49 -2.46 5.62
C LYS A 50 -7.64 -2.14 6.57
N SER A 51 -7.67 -0.97 7.20
CA SER A 51 -8.78 -0.57 8.07
C SER A 51 -10.10 -0.39 7.30
N LEU A 52 -10.04 -0.15 5.98
CA LEU A 52 -11.22 -0.17 5.11
C LEU A 52 -11.72 -1.59 4.79
N ARG A 53 -10.93 -2.64 5.09
CA ARG A 53 -11.23 -4.07 4.98
C ARG A 53 -10.99 -4.80 6.32
N GLU A 54 -11.98 -4.94 7.19
CA GLU A 54 -11.84 -5.91 8.31
C GLU A 54 -12.71 -7.16 8.12
N PRO A 55 -12.32 -8.36 8.65
CA PRO A 55 -11.07 -8.73 9.33
C PRO A 55 -10.30 -9.95 8.72
N GLN A 56 -9.05 -10.13 9.20
CA GLN A 56 -8.15 -11.32 9.15
C GLN A 56 -7.02 -11.36 8.09
N ASP A 57 -5.78 -11.06 8.50
CA ASP A 57 -4.81 -12.09 8.94
C ASP A 57 -3.53 -11.44 9.57
N PRO A 58 -3.05 -11.92 10.72
CA PRO A 58 -1.90 -11.38 11.45
C PRO A 58 -0.58 -12.09 11.06
N GLU A 59 0.07 -11.80 9.94
CA GLU A 59 1.48 -12.24 9.80
C GLU A 59 2.32 -11.51 8.76
N THR A 60 3.24 -10.67 9.26
CA THR A 60 4.61 -10.64 8.74
C THR A 60 5.50 -10.14 9.87
N VAL A 61 5.73 -11.07 10.79
CA VAL A 61 6.92 -11.12 11.62
C VAL A 61 8.09 -11.41 10.67
N LYS A 62 9.02 -10.47 10.53
CA LYS A 62 10.45 -10.76 10.70
C LYS A 62 11.28 -9.48 10.80
#